data_AF-A0A2N4UWE7-F1
#
_entry.id   AF-A0A2N4UWE7-F1
#
_cell.length_a   1.000
_cell.length_b   1.000
_cell.length_c   1.000
_cell.angle_alpha   90.00
_cell.angle_beta   90.00
_cell.angle_gamma   90.00
#
_symmetry.space_group_name_H-M   'P 1'
#
loop_
_entity.id
_entity.type
_entity.pdbx_description
1 polymer ?
#
loop_
_entity_poly.entity_id
_entity_poly.type
_entity_poly.pdbx_seq_one_letter_code
_entity_poly.pdbx_strand_id
1 'polypeptide(L)'
;MQSSSHQLKVKIPRNAAYKLLRKVDMKNLGCSNNEERRAAAKLAALPASRIVDQIQQYADSVDQRIEMTRRCRVVGLDFYSDLDNHVQFKL
;
A
#
# COMPACT_ATOMS: atom_id res chain seq x y z
N MET A 1 6.70 -17.23 -26.57
CA MET A 1 7.53 -17.39 -25.37
C MET A 1 7.40 -16.10 -24.56
N GLN A 2 6.60 -16.08 -23.50
CA GLN A 2 6.49 -14.92 -22.61
C GLN A 2 7.30 -15.23 -21.36
N SER A 3 8.49 -14.63 -21.27
CA SER A 3 9.32 -14.66 -20.07
C SER A 3 8.68 -13.77 -19.01
N SER A 4 7.74 -14.31 -18.23
CA SER A 4 7.28 -13.69 -17.00
C SER A 4 8.32 -13.96 -15.92
N SER A 5 9.33 -13.09 -15.84
CA SER A 5 10.24 -13.02 -14.70
C SER A 5 9.40 -12.75 -13.45
N HIS A 6 8.95 -13.82 -12.78
CA HIS A 6 8.38 -13.72 -11.45
C HIS A 6 9.54 -13.34 -10.53
N GLN A 7 9.78 -12.03 -10.42
CA GLN A 7 10.69 -11.51 -9.42
C GLN A 7 10.11 -11.94 -8.07
N LEU A 8 10.82 -12.83 -7.38
CA LEU A 8 10.43 -13.33 -6.07
C LEU A 8 10.46 -12.16 -5.10
N LYS A 9 9.29 -11.61 -4.79
CA LYS A 9 9.19 -10.49 -3.86
C LYS A 9 9.49 -10.95 -2.43
N VAL A 10 10.41 -10.27 -1.75
CA VAL A 10 10.93 -10.65 -0.43
C VAL A 10 10.16 -9.92 0.65
N LYS A 11 9.74 -10.65 1.70
CA LYS A 11 9.07 -10.05 2.86
C LYS A 11 10.02 -9.08 3.57
N ILE A 12 9.56 -7.87 3.88
CA ILE A 12 10.36 -6.89 4.62
C ILE A 12 9.69 -6.47 5.94
N PRO A 13 10.47 -5.98 6.93
CA PRO A 13 9.91 -5.43 8.16
C PRO A 13 9.03 -4.20 7.89
N ARG A 14 7.93 -4.05 8.66
CA ARG A 14 7.00 -2.90 8.52
C ARG A 14 7.69 -1.54 8.63
N ASN A 15 8.62 -1.40 9.57
CA ASN A 15 9.37 -0.14 9.74
C ASN A 15 10.18 0.21 8.48
N ALA A 16 10.70 -0.78 7.75
CA ALA A 16 11.39 -0.55 6.49
C ALA A 16 10.38 -0.12 5.39
N ALA A 17 9.23 -0.78 5.30
CA ALA A 17 8.16 -0.40 4.39
C ALA A 17 7.68 1.04 4.64
N TYR A 18 7.44 1.43 5.90
CA TYR A 18 7.03 2.79 6.25
C TYR A 18 8.09 3.84 5.91
N LYS A 19 9.38 3.52 6.06
CA LYS A 19 10.46 4.42 5.62
C LYS A 19 10.41 4.67 4.12
N LEU A 20 10.11 3.65 3.31
CA LEU A 20 9.93 3.80 1.86
C LEU A 20 8.69 4.63 1.54
N LEU A 21 7.54 4.30 2.14
CA LEU A 21 6.27 4.99 1.93
C LEU A 21 6.28 6.47 2.34
N ARG A 22 7.12 6.85 3.32
CA ARG A 22 7.32 8.25 3.73
C ARG A 22 8.14 9.08 2.74
N LYS A 23 8.96 8.45 1.91
CA LYS A 23 9.78 9.15 0.89
C LYS A 23 8.95 9.59 -0.32
N VAL A 24 7.70 9.17 -0.38
CA VAL A 24 6.82 9.42 -1.51
C VAL A 24 6.06 10.72 -1.30
N ASP A 25 6.19 11.64 -2.25
CA ASP A 25 5.33 12.82 -2.28
C ASP A 25 3.93 12.43 -2.79
N MET A 26 2.98 12.37 -1.87
CA MET A 26 1.60 11.98 -2.15
C MET A 26 0.86 12.95 -3.06
N LYS A 27 1.32 14.21 -3.17
CA LYS A 27 0.69 15.23 -4.03
C LYS A 27 0.93 14.98 -5.52
N ASN A 28 2.04 14.34 -5.85
CA ASN A 28 2.46 14.07 -7.22
C ASN A 28 2.16 12.63 -7.67
N LEU A 29 1.41 11.89 -6.86
CA LEU A 29 1.18 10.48 -7.09
C LEU A 29 -0.03 10.28 -8.00
N GLY A 30 0.24 9.92 -9.26
CA GLY A 30 -0.79 9.65 -10.26
C GLY A 30 -1.76 8.56 -9.82
N CYS A 31 -3.05 8.77 -10.12
CA CYS A 31 -4.09 7.77 -9.93
C CYS A 31 -4.35 7.07 -11.27
N SER A 32 -4.38 5.74 -11.28
CA SER A 32 -4.60 4.93 -12.48
C SER A 32 -6.08 4.81 -12.87
N ASN A 33 -7.00 5.04 -11.92
CA ASN A 33 -8.44 4.95 -12.16
C ASN A 33 -9.22 5.90 -11.24
N ASN A 34 -10.55 5.92 -11.39
CA ASN A 34 -11.43 6.78 -10.60
C ASN A 34 -11.54 6.36 -9.12
N GLU A 35 -11.37 5.07 -8.83
CA GLU A 35 -11.43 4.55 -7.47
C GLU A 35 -10.21 5.00 -6.65
N GLU A 36 -9.01 4.95 -7.25
CA GLU A 36 -7.79 5.51 -6.70
C GLU A 36 -7.94 7.01 -6.45
N ARG A 37 -8.55 7.77 -7.37
CA ARG A 37 -8.83 9.20 -7.17
C ARG A 37 -9.73 9.46 -5.96
N ARG A 38 -10.82 8.69 -5.82
CA ARG A 38 -11.75 8.80 -4.70
C ARG A 38 -11.06 8.45 -3.36
N ALA A 39 -10.34 7.33 -3.33
CA ALA A 39 -9.62 6.87 -2.15
C ALA A 39 -8.52 7.87 -1.73
N ALA A 40 -7.75 8.37 -2.70
CA ALA A 40 -6.72 9.38 -2.47
C ALA A 40 -7.34 10.67 -1.92
N ALA A 41 -8.44 11.18 -2.50
CA ALA A 41 -9.09 12.38 -1.99
C ALA A 41 -9.57 12.23 -0.53
N LYS A 42 -10.07 11.05 -0.16
CA LYS A 42 -10.58 10.77 1.20
C LYS A 42 -9.47 10.52 2.22
N LEU A 43 -8.34 9.94 1.81
CA LEU A 43 -7.30 9.44 2.71
C LEU A 43 -5.95 10.14 2.56
N ALA A 44 -5.83 11.16 1.69
CA ALA A 44 -4.59 11.90 1.45
C ALA A 44 -3.97 12.49 2.72
N ALA A 45 -4.81 12.93 3.67
CA ALA A 45 -4.35 13.50 4.93
C ALA A 45 -3.83 12.44 5.92
N LEU A 46 -4.13 11.16 5.71
CA LEU A 46 -3.72 10.08 6.61
C LEU A 46 -2.34 9.52 6.22
N PRO A 47 -1.40 9.38 7.16
CA PRO A 47 -0.14 8.71 6.90
C PRO A 47 -0.36 7.21 6.68
N ALA A 48 0.51 6.58 5.90
CA ALA A 48 0.38 5.16 5.56
C ALA A 48 0.32 4.24 6.78
N SER A 49 1.03 4.56 7.86
CA SER A 49 0.97 3.80 9.12
C SER A 49 -0.44 3.80 9.72
N ARG A 50 -1.13 4.95 9.73
CA ARG A 50 -2.51 5.05 10.25
C ARG A 50 -3.49 4.26 9.41
N ILE A 51 -3.33 4.27 8.09
CA ILE A 51 -4.18 3.47 7.19
C ILE A 51 -3.99 1.97 7.47
N VAL A 52 -2.74 1.54 7.66
CA VAL A 52 -2.44 0.14 8.01
C VAL A 52 -3.03 -0.25 9.37
N ASP A 53 -2.87 0.60 10.40
CA ASP A 53 -3.45 0.36 11.72
C ASP A 53 -4.98 0.16 11.63
N GLN A 54 -5.66 0.98 10.82
CA GLN A 54 -7.11 0.87 10.60
C GLN A 54 -7.50 -0.42 9.87
N ILE A 55 -6.75 -0.81 8.83
CA ILE A 55 -6.97 -2.09 8.11
C ILE A 55 -6.84 -3.27 9.08
N GLN A 56 -5.88 -3.23 10.00
CA GLN A 56 -5.66 -4.31 10.96
C GLN A 56 -6.72 -4.42 12.06
N GLN A 57 -7.40 -3.32 12.39
CA GLN A 57 -8.40 -3.27 13.44
C GLN A 57 -9.79 -3.73 12.97
N TYR A 58 -9.88 -4.44 11.83
CA TYR A 58 -11.14 -4.82 11.18
C TYR A 58 -12.06 -3.63 10.84
N ALA A 59 -11.56 -2.40 10.89
CA ALA A 59 -12.18 -1.19 10.35
C ALA A 59 -11.77 -0.95 8.89
N ASP A 60 -11.63 -2.07 8.18
CA ASP A 60 -11.23 -2.14 6.78
C ASP A 60 -12.31 -1.49 5.91
N SER A 61 -11.85 -0.67 4.97
CA SER A 61 -12.67 -0.19 3.87
C SER A 61 -11.93 -0.39 2.56
N VAL A 62 -12.69 -0.58 1.49
CA VAL A 62 -12.17 -0.70 0.13
C VAL A 62 -11.25 0.49 -0.21
N ASP A 63 -11.62 1.71 0.20
CA ASP A 63 -10.81 2.90 -0.04
C ASP A 63 -9.42 2.82 0.62
N GLN A 64 -9.31 2.28 1.84
CA GLN A 64 -8.01 2.13 2.52
C GLN A 64 -7.11 1.13 1.80
N ARG A 65 -7.68 0.00 1.35
CA ARG A 65 -6.93 -0.99 0.57
C ARG A 65 -6.45 -0.41 -0.75
N ILE A 66 -7.32 0.28 -1.48
CA ILE A 66 -6.98 0.95 -2.74
C ILE A 66 -5.86 1.96 -2.53
N GLU A 67 -5.97 2.83 -1.52
CA GLU A 67 -4.96 3.84 -1.25
C GLU A 67 -3.62 3.21 -0.85
N MET A 68 -3.62 2.16 -0.02
CA MET A 68 -2.39 1.44 0.31
C MET A 68 -1.77 0.75 -0.90
N THR A 69 -2.57 0.15 -1.77
CA THR A 69 -2.08 -0.47 -3.02
C THR A 69 -1.40 0.60 -3.88
N ARG A 70 -2.06 1.74 -4.05
CA ARG A 70 -1.57 2.87 -4.83
C ARG A 70 -0.23 3.37 -4.31
N ARG A 71 -0.10 3.58 -2.99
CA ARG A 71 1.14 4.03 -2.36
C ARG A 71 2.25 2.99 -2.46
N CYS A 72 1.95 1.72 -2.22
CA CYS A 72 2.93 0.64 -2.28
C CYS A 72 3.48 0.46 -3.70
N ARG A 73 2.61 0.51 -4.73
CA ARG A 73 3.01 0.43 -6.15
C ARG A 73 4.13 1.41 -6.51
N VAL A 74 4.07 2.64 -6.01
CA VAL A 74 5.03 3.69 -6.36
C VAL A 74 6.42 3.47 -5.75
N VAL A 75 6.49 2.76 -4.63
CA VAL A 75 7.77 2.39 -4.00
C VAL A 75 8.19 0.97 -4.35
N GLY A 76 7.52 0.34 -5.33
CA GLY A 76 7.79 -1.04 -5.73
C GLY A 76 7.39 -2.08 -4.67
N LEU A 77 6.58 -1.69 -3.68
CA LEU A 77 6.09 -2.60 -2.65
C LEU A 77 4.75 -3.20 -3.04
N ASP A 78 4.49 -4.39 -2.52
CA ASP A 78 3.14 -4.91 -2.33
C ASP A 78 2.85 -5.03 -0.83
N PHE A 79 1.58 -4.90 -0.46
CA PHE A 79 1.11 -5.28 0.87
C PHE A 79 0.08 -6.40 0.76
N TYR A 80 -0.01 -7.21 1.81
CA TYR A 80 -0.94 -8.33 1.91
C TYR A 80 -1.28 -8.59 3.37
N SER A 81 -2.33 -9.35 3.65
CA SER A 81 -2.64 -9.83 5.01
C SER A 81 -2.09 -11.25 5.17
N ASP A 82 -1.49 -11.56 6.32
CA ASP A 82 -1.19 -12.94 6.68
C ASP A 82 -2.41 -13.66 7.28
N LEU A 83 -2.21 -14.90 7.73
CA LEU A 83 -3.26 -15.75 8.30
C LEU A 83 -3.91 -15.16 9.57
N ASP A 84 -3.21 -14.27 10.27
CA ASP A 84 -3.67 -13.58 11.47
C ASP A 84 -4.25 -12.19 11.15
N ASN A 85 -4.54 -11.91 9.88
CA ASN A 85 -4.98 -10.60 9.36
C ASN A 85 -3.98 -9.46 9.60
N HIS A 86 -2.73 -9.75 9.92
CA HIS A 86 -1.72 -8.72 10.05
C HIS A 86 -1.24 -8.28 8.68
N VAL A 87 -1.22 -6.97 8.45
CA VAL A 87 -0.67 -6.39 7.23
C VAL A 87 0.84 -6.64 7.16
N GLN A 88 1.30 -7.23 6.08
CA GLN A 88 2.69 -7.53 5.76
C GLN A 88 3.08 -6.85 4.44
N PHE A 89 4.38 -6.69 4.20
CA PHE A 89 4.92 -6.03 3.01
C PHE A 89 5.97 -6.91 2.31
N LYS A 90 6.02 -6.80 0.98
CA LYS A 90 7.00 -7.45 0.12
C LYS A 90 7.57 -6.44 -0.87
N LEU A 91 8.87 -6.55 -1.17
CA LEU A 91 9.57 -5.82 -2.24
C LEU A 91 9.88 -6.78 -3.38
#